data_AF-A0A2W2EPC5-F1
#
_entry.id   AF-A0A2W2EPC5-F1
#
_cell.length_a   1.000
_cell.length_b   1.000
_cell.length_c   1.000
_cell.angle_alpha   90.00
_cell.angle_beta   90.00
_cell.angle_gamma   90.00
#
_symmetry.space_group_name_H-M   'P 1'
#
loop_
_entity.id
_entity.type
_entity.pdbx_description
1 polymer ?
#
loop_
_entity_poly.entity_id
_entity_poly.type
_entity_poly.pdbx_seq_one_letter_code
_entity_poly.pdbx_strand_id
1 'polypeptide(L)'
;MSGKTFTNDVSGDFEVHVTVHSGYAGELAGFAEEHGLKYTHVVLDRGQTSSQPMLTLTGSGSLDQQRGAAERWAQKLRAAGIPVARVKIEAAPWCDGVPVTDLDAARQPSDRYFEHHVKLLLPAGVSTLVAVTEVAERHEARLSRNARRVRDDGRRERFVTQRCHRVGRTTARARLDELVAALRDAGQEIVAVEQEYVVSDDRIELDEGWLTQPEDKPDSWTLKRESQARKAPAGKPGYPATYKPLPGRPGVRQRAAFDPAVKQYDNAYRAGEPVFSDADTGQRWRAARRAAMRHLIKVVADTRWAEHLVLRGSVTMAAWLGAAAREPGDVDFVVLPFSMYIHSDEARAMLAGVLQALRDRPGAGLAPDLVQTTDIWTYERADGRRLVIPFGTDDGLTGSVQADFVFNEHLPLEPVTVELDGVEVKAASPALSLAWKLMWLATDIYPQGKDLYDAVLLAEHTTVDLELVRELLRPELGAEADDFTAASALDWRIDWRNFADEYPGVLGDAKTWQRRLARVLDRGFTTT
;
A
#
# COMPACT_ATOMS: atom_id res chain seq x y z
N MET A 1 -33.54 -37.66 31.93
CA MET A 1 -32.90 -36.80 30.92
C MET A 1 -33.78 -35.58 30.75
N SER A 2 -33.49 -34.50 31.47
CA SER A 2 -34.25 -33.25 31.36
C SER A 2 -33.52 -32.35 30.37
N GLY A 3 -34.20 -32.01 29.27
CA GLY A 3 -33.71 -31.03 28.31
C GLY A 3 -33.66 -29.67 28.97
N LYS A 4 -32.46 -29.18 29.30
CA LYS A 4 -32.25 -27.76 29.53
C LYS A 4 -32.56 -27.05 28.21
N THR A 5 -33.71 -26.39 28.16
CA THR A 5 -33.97 -25.31 27.21
C THR A 5 -32.88 -24.27 27.42
N PHE A 6 -31.91 -24.19 26.53
CA PHE A 6 -30.85 -23.19 26.61
C PHE A 6 -31.45 -21.85 26.21
N THR A 7 -31.74 -21.00 27.20
CA THR A 7 -32.16 -19.63 27.00
C THR A 7 -30.96 -18.77 26.61
N ASN A 8 -31.21 -17.64 25.95
CA ASN A 8 -30.23 -16.62 25.59
C ASN A 8 -29.56 -15.94 26.82
N ASP A 9 -29.81 -16.43 28.02
CA ASP A 9 -29.43 -15.83 29.30
C ASP A 9 -28.00 -16.21 29.66
N VAL A 10 -27.09 -15.28 29.39
CA VAL A 10 -25.72 -15.32 29.94
C VAL A 10 -25.70 -14.44 31.18
N SER A 11 -25.09 -14.92 32.27
CA SER A 11 -24.93 -14.15 33.51
C SER A 11 -23.60 -14.40 34.20
N GLY A 12 -23.09 -13.38 34.88
CA GLY A 12 -21.78 -13.38 35.53
C GLY A 12 -21.08 -12.04 35.32
N ASP A 13 -19.77 -12.08 35.11
CA ASP A 13 -18.94 -10.90 34.85
C ASP A 13 -18.85 -10.59 33.35
N PHE A 14 -18.86 -9.31 33.01
CA PHE A 14 -18.82 -8.81 31.65
C PHE A 14 -17.89 -7.61 31.49
N GLU A 15 -17.32 -7.50 30.29
CA GLU A 15 -16.79 -6.26 29.75
C GLU A 15 -17.71 -5.79 28.60
N VAL A 16 -17.96 -4.47 28.55
CA VAL A 16 -18.69 -3.83 27.45
C VAL A 16 -17.77 -2.82 26.80
N HIS A 17 -17.56 -2.95 25.50
CA HIS A 17 -16.79 -2.01 24.70
C HIS A 17 -17.71 -1.15 23.85
N VAL A 18 -17.66 0.17 24.06
CA VAL A 18 -18.38 1.15 23.23
C VAL A 18 -17.37 1.82 22.30
N THR A 19 -17.39 1.44 21.03
CA THR A 19 -16.50 1.94 19.97
C THR A 19 -17.11 3.16 19.31
N VAL A 20 -16.31 4.18 19.00
CA VAL A 20 -16.73 5.39 18.26
C VAL A 20 -16.03 5.48 16.91
N HIS A 21 -16.49 6.38 16.04
CA HIS A 21 -15.80 6.63 14.77
C HIS A 21 -14.40 7.19 14.99
N SER A 22 -13.44 6.76 14.17
CA SER A 22 -12.00 7.05 14.35
C SER A 22 -11.66 8.54 14.48
N GLY A 23 -12.40 9.42 13.79
CA GLY A 23 -12.23 10.87 13.89
C GLY A 23 -12.53 11.48 15.25
N TYR A 24 -13.09 10.71 16.20
CA TYR A 24 -13.43 11.16 17.56
C TYR A 24 -12.53 10.54 18.64
N ALA A 25 -11.37 9.99 18.25
CA ALA A 25 -10.49 9.28 19.17
C ALA A 25 -10.00 10.17 20.32
N GLY A 26 -9.72 11.46 20.06
CA GLY A 26 -9.26 12.42 21.06
C GLY A 26 -10.37 12.86 22.00
N GLU A 27 -11.56 13.17 21.47
CA GLU A 27 -12.75 13.51 22.23
C GLU A 27 -13.17 12.35 23.14
N LEU A 28 -13.09 11.11 22.65
CA LEU A 28 -13.36 9.94 23.46
C LEU A 28 -12.35 9.77 24.59
N ALA A 29 -11.07 10.05 24.35
CA ALA A 29 -10.03 9.98 25.38
C ALA A 29 -10.31 11.00 26.50
N GLY A 30 -10.65 12.24 26.15
CA GLY A 30 -11.04 13.27 27.13
C GLY A 30 -12.32 12.90 27.89
N PHE A 31 -13.33 12.38 27.19
CA PHE A 31 -14.56 11.90 27.82
C PHE A 31 -14.31 10.76 28.81
N ALA A 32 -13.41 9.83 28.46
CA ALA A 32 -13.02 8.71 29.31
C ALA A 32 -12.37 9.20 30.61
N GLU A 33 -11.45 10.16 30.52
CA GLU A 33 -10.77 10.75 31.67
C GLU A 33 -11.76 11.46 32.60
N GLU A 34 -12.64 12.31 32.06
CA GLU A 34 -13.67 13.03 32.82
C GLU A 34 -14.58 12.08 33.63
N HIS A 35 -14.88 10.91 33.06
CA HIS A 35 -15.81 9.94 33.62
C HIS A 35 -15.14 8.77 34.35
N GLY A 36 -13.80 8.76 34.45
CA GLY A 36 -13.03 7.69 35.10
C GLY A 36 -13.16 6.32 34.41
N LEU A 37 -13.32 6.31 33.08
CA LEU A 37 -13.48 5.10 32.28
C LEU A 37 -12.16 4.67 31.62
N LYS A 38 -12.01 3.35 31.40
CA LYS A 38 -10.88 2.81 30.65
C LYS A 38 -11.04 3.14 29.17
N TYR A 39 -10.08 3.87 28.62
CA TYR A 39 -9.96 4.11 27.18
C TYR A 39 -8.99 3.13 26.53
N THR A 40 -9.36 2.61 25.37
CA THR A 40 -8.53 1.72 24.56
C THR A 40 -8.64 2.12 23.09
N HIS A 41 -7.50 2.35 22.45
CA HIS A 41 -7.43 2.54 21.00
C HIS A 41 -6.62 1.41 20.36
N VAL A 42 -7.31 0.56 19.60
CA VAL A 42 -6.67 -0.51 18.83
C VAL A 42 -6.74 -0.14 17.36
N VAL A 43 -5.62 -0.25 16.67
CA VAL A 43 -5.56 -0.18 15.22
C VAL A 43 -5.28 -1.58 14.70
N LEU A 44 -6.24 -2.15 13.99
CA LEU A 44 -6.11 -3.43 13.31
C LEU A 44 -5.04 -3.32 12.21
N ASP A 45 -4.34 -4.42 11.94
CA ASP A 45 -3.31 -4.45 10.89
C ASP A 45 -3.89 -4.30 9.48
N ARG A 46 -5.17 -4.63 9.29
CA ARG A 46 -5.95 -4.43 8.07
C ARG A 46 -7.45 -4.44 8.37
N GLY A 47 -8.27 -4.31 7.32
CA GLY A 47 -9.73 -4.27 7.39
C GLY A 47 -10.27 -2.92 6.97
N GLN A 48 -11.55 -2.87 6.61
CA GLN A 48 -12.20 -1.63 6.16
C GLN A 48 -12.26 -0.57 7.28
N THR A 49 -12.51 -1.00 8.52
CA THR A 49 -12.54 -0.12 9.71
C THR A 49 -11.46 -0.54 10.70
N SER A 50 -10.21 -0.15 10.43
CA SER A 50 -9.06 -0.58 11.21
C SER A 50 -8.88 0.17 12.53
N SER A 51 -9.25 1.44 12.61
CA SER A 51 -9.07 2.28 13.80
C SER A 51 -10.29 2.19 14.74
N GLN A 52 -10.08 1.63 15.93
CA GLN A 52 -11.15 1.32 16.89
C GLN A 52 -10.86 1.96 18.26
N PRO A 53 -11.21 3.25 18.44
CA PRO A 53 -11.21 3.91 19.75
C PRO A 53 -12.45 3.49 20.56
N MET A 54 -12.25 3.02 21.79
CA MET A 54 -13.27 2.36 22.61
C MET A 54 -13.19 2.75 24.07
N LEU A 55 -14.36 2.82 24.73
CA LEU A 55 -14.48 2.78 26.18
C LEU A 55 -14.75 1.36 26.63
N THR A 56 -14.13 0.94 27.72
CA THR A 56 -14.43 -0.33 28.39
C THR A 56 -15.20 -0.07 29.69
N LEU A 57 -16.33 -0.75 29.84
CA LEU A 57 -17.14 -0.77 31.06
C LEU A 57 -17.11 -2.18 31.64
N THR A 58 -16.85 -2.31 32.94
CA THR A 58 -16.93 -3.60 33.65
C THR A 58 -18.25 -3.69 34.40
N GLY A 59 -18.92 -4.84 34.35
CA GLY A 59 -20.17 -5.05 35.06
C GLY A 59 -20.44 -6.51 35.37
N SER A 60 -21.34 -6.76 36.33
CA SER A 60 -21.79 -8.11 36.68
C SER A 60 -23.32 -8.18 36.63
N GLY A 61 -23.90 -9.35 36.39
CA GLY A 61 -25.35 -9.57 36.40
C GLY A 61 -25.84 -10.34 35.18
N SER A 62 -26.97 -9.97 34.62
CA SER A 62 -27.49 -10.56 33.38
C SER A 62 -27.06 -9.79 32.13
N LEU A 63 -27.08 -10.46 30.97
CA LEU A 63 -26.85 -9.83 29.68
C LEU A 63 -27.76 -8.61 29.43
N ASP A 64 -29.04 -8.69 29.81
CA ASP A 64 -29.98 -7.58 29.65
C ASP A 64 -29.60 -6.35 30.49
N GLN A 65 -29.08 -6.57 31.70
CA GLN A 65 -28.56 -5.47 32.53
C GLN A 65 -27.35 -4.81 31.88
N GLN A 66 -26.46 -5.60 31.26
CA GLN A 66 -25.30 -5.08 30.52
C GLN A 66 -25.72 -4.31 29.26
N ARG A 67 -26.72 -4.79 28.51
CA ARG A 67 -27.33 -4.04 27.39
C ARG A 67 -27.87 -2.70 27.85
N GLY A 68 -28.59 -2.68 28.97
CA GLY A 68 -29.09 -1.45 29.57
C GLY A 68 -27.96 -0.50 30.00
N ALA A 69 -26.85 -1.02 30.53
CA ALA A 69 -25.68 -0.22 30.87
C ALA A 69 -24.99 0.37 29.64
N ALA A 70 -24.81 -0.45 28.60
CA ALA A 70 -24.23 -0.05 27.33
C ALA A 70 -25.03 1.09 26.68
N GLU A 71 -26.37 0.95 26.62
CA GLU A 71 -27.23 1.97 26.01
C GLU A 71 -27.21 3.29 26.77
N ARG A 72 -27.16 3.26 28.12
CA ARG A 72 -27.01 4.49 28.92
C ARG A 72 -25.71 5.23 28.59
N TRP A 73 -24.60 4.51 28.45
CA TRP A 73 -23.31 5.12 28.09
C TRP A 73 -23.28 5.59 26.64
N ALA A 74 -23.85 4.82 25.71
CA ALA A 74 -23.99 5.24 24.32
C ALA A 74 -24.82 6.54 24.20
N GLN A 75 -25.89 6.68 24.99
CA GLN A 75 -26.67 7.92 25.05
C GLN A 75 -25.87 9.10 25.59
N LYS A 76 -25.05 8.90 26.63
CA LYS A 76 -24.17 9.95 27.16
C LYS A 76 -23.15 10.42 26.11
N LEU A 77 -22.53 9.49 25.38
CA LEU A 77 -21.61 9.82 24.29
C LEU A 77 -22.31 10.60 23.18
N ARG A 78 -23.50 10.15 22.74
CA ARG A 78 -24.30 10.87 21.74
C ARG A 78 -24.68 12.29 22.22
N ALA A 79 -25.03 12.44 23.50
CA ALA A 79 -25.34 13.74 24.10
C ALA A 79 -24.10 14.67 24.17
N ALA A 80 -22.90 14.10 24.30
CA ALA A 80 -21.63 14.81 24.20
C ALA A 80 -21.18 15.05 22.75
N GLY A 81 -21.99 14.69 21.74
CA GLY A 81 -21.65 14.87 20.33
C GLY A 81 -20.66 13.83 19.79
N ILE A 82 -20.41 12.73 20.51
CA ILE A 82 -19.49 11.67 20.12
C ILE A 82 -20.28 10.50 19.52
N PRO A 83 -20.23 10.26 18.20
CA PRO A 83 -21.04 9.25 17.55
C PRO A 83 -20.51 7.83 17.79
N VAL A 84 -21.35 6.98 18.38
CA VAL A 84 -21.07 5.56 18.64
C VAL A 84 -21.15 4.76 17.33
N ALA A 85 -20.10 3.99 17.06
CA ALA A 85 -19.99 3.15 15.88
C ALA A 85 -20.37 1.68 16.16
N ARG A 86 -20.04 1.13 17.34
CA ARG A 86 -20.30 -0.28 17.73
C ARG A 86 -20.40 -0.43 19.24
N VAL A 87 -21.22 -1.36 19.71
CA VAL A 87 -21.28 -1.86 21.08
C VAL A 87 -21.04 -3.37 21.07
N LYS A 88 -19.98 -3.79 21.77
CA LYS A 88 -19.64 -5.20 21.99
C LYS A 88 -19.80 -5.54 23.48
N ILE A 89 -20.44 -6.67 23.77
CA ILE A 89 -20.61 -7.18 25.14
C ILE A 89 -19.97 -8.56 25.20
N GLU A 90 -19.07 -8.72 26.15
CA GLU A 90 -18.20 -9.88 26.31
C GLU A 90 -18.36 -10.43 27.72
N ALA A 91 -18.65 -11.72 27.82
CA ALA A 91 -18.75 -12.41 29.09
C ALA A 91 -17.41 -13.06 29.43
N ALA A 92 -17.06 -13.08 30.71
CA ALA A 92 -15.95 -13.89 31.18
C ALA A 92 -16.21 -15.38 30.84
N PRO A 93 -15.16 -16.18 30.57
CA PRO A 93 -15.33 -17.52 30.00
C PRO A 93 -15.91 -18.53 31.01
N TRP A 94 -15.99 -18.16 32.29
CA TRP A 94 -16.63 -18.95 33.35
C TRP A 94 -18.09 -18.59 33.60
N CYS A 95 -18.65 -17.57 32.93
CA CYS A 95 -20.03 -17.15 33.11
C CYS A 95 -21.03 -18.26 32.78
N ASP A 96 -22.16 -18.24 33.48
CA ASP A 96 -23.27 -19.14 33.20
C ASP A 96 -23.82 -18.85 31.81
N GLY A 97 -24.08 -19.90 31.02
CA GLY A 97 -24.57 -19.80 29.64
C GLY A 97 -23.48 -19.75 28.56
N VAL A 98 -22.20 -19.63 28.93
CA VAL A 98 -21.07 -19.74 27.98
C VAL A 98 -20.91 -21.21 27.53
N PRO A 99 -20.83 -21.50 26.21
CA PRO A 99 -20.78 -22.88 25.70
C PRO A 99 -19.44 -23.55 26.04
N VAL A 100 -19.49 -24.76 26.61
CA VAL A 100 -18.29 -25.51 26.98
C VAL A 100 -17.79 -26.37 25.81
N THR A 101 -18.69 -27.04 25.10
CA THR A 101 -18.36 -27.92 23.97
C THR A 101 -18.73 -27.30 22.62
N ASP A 102 -18.14 -27.80 21.53
CA ASP A 102 -18.47 -27.35 20.17
C ASP A 102 -19.94 -27.63 19.82
N LEU A 103 -20.53 -28.71 20.38
CA LEU A 103 -21.95 -29.01 20.24
C LEU A 103 -22.82 -27.96 20.94
N ASP A 104 -22.40 -27.46 22.11
CA ASP A 104 -23.09 -26.37 22.79
C ASP A 104 -22.98 -25.07 21.98
N ALA A 105 -21.78 -24.76 21.48
CA ALA A 105 -21.54 -23.58 20.64
C ALA A 105 -22.34 -23.62 19.33
N ALA A 106 -22.50 -24.80 18.72
CA ALA A 106 -23.30 -24.96 17.51
C ALA A 106 -24.79 -24.60 17.72
N ARG A 107 -25.29 -24.74 18.96
CA ARG A 107 -26.66 -24.39 19.38
C ARG A 107 -26.81 -22.92 19.79
N GLN A 108 -25.72 -22.19 19.95
CA GLN A 108 -25.74 -20.75 20.22
C GLN A 108 -26.02 -19.97 18.92
N PRO A 109 -26.50 -18.72 19.02
CA PRO A 109 -26.50 -17.77 17.91
C PRO A 109 -25.14 -17.74 17.20
N SER A 110 -25.18 -17.68 15.86
CA SER A 110 -23.98 -17.83 15.01
C SER A 110 -23.00 -16.65 15.08
N ASP A 111 -23.46 -15.51 15.57
CA ASP A 111 -22.72 -14.27 15.79
C ASP A 111 -21.92 -14.26 17.10
N ARG A 112 -22.09 -15.28 17.96
CA ARG A 112 -21.30 -15.43 19.19
C ARG A 112 -20.02 -16.21 18.96
N TYR A 113 -18.93 -15.80 19.61
CA TYR A 113 -17.61 -16.40 19.43
C TYR A 113 -16.72 -16.17 20.65
N PHE A 114 -15.65 -16.96 20.78
CA PHE A 114 -14.58 -16.66 21.72
C PHE A 114 -13.59 -15.68 21.09
N GLU A 115 -13.16 -14.69 21.85
CA GLU A 115 -12.08 -13.77 21.48
C GLU A 115 -10.95 -13.90 22.50
N HIS A 116 -9.71 -13.92 22.01
CA HIS A 116 -8.52 -13.97 22.85
C HIS A 116 -7.68 -12.72 22.61
N HIS A 117 -7.16 -12.13 23.68
CA HIS A 117 -6.18 -11.05 23.62
C HIS A 117 -4.90 -11.46 24.32
N VAL A 118 -3.83 -11.62 23.55
CA VAL A 118 -2.48 -11.88 24.08
C VAL A 118 -1.69 -10.59 24.05
N LYS A 119 -1.44 -10.01 25.23
CA LYS A 119 -0.64 -8.79 25.38
C LYS A 119 0.84 -9.15 25.36
N LEU A 120 1.56 -8.63 24.37
CA LEU A 120 2.99 -8.81 24.20
C LEU A 120 3.74 -7.56 24.61
N LEU A 121 4.93 -7.75 25.19
CA LEU A 121 5.91 -6.68 25.38
C LEU A 121 7.05 -6.85 24.38
N LEU A 122 7.02 -6.04 23.33
CA LEU A 122 7.93 -6.18 22.20
C LEU A 122 9.03 -5.13 22.25
N PRO A 123 10.30 -5.47 21.94
CA PRO A 123 11.27 -4.43 21.57
C PRO A 123 10.78 -3.67 20.34
N ALA A 124 11.26 -2.44 20.18
CA ALA A 124 11.05 -1.69 18.94
C ALA A 124 11.76 -2.38 17.75
N GLY A 125 11.37 -2.00 16.54
CA GLY A 125 12.00 -2.48 15.29
C GLY A 125 11.12 -3.39 14.46
N VAL A 126 11.30 -3.31 13.15
CA VAL A 126 10.48 -4.02 12.15
C VAL A 126 10.69 -5.53 12.22
N SER A 127 11.92 -5.98 12.48
CA SER A 127 12.23 -7.41 12.46
C SER A 127 11.38 -8.19 13.48
N THR A 128 11.21 -7.63 14.67
CA THR A 128 10.32 -8.16 15.72
C THR A 128 8.86 -8.19 15.26
N LEU A 129 8.37 -7.07 14.70
CA LEU A 129 6.99 -6.98 14.22
C LEU A 129 6.68 -8.04 13.16
N VAL A 130 7.59 -8.23 12.19
CA VAL A 130 7.38 -9.24 11.14
C VAL A 130 7.40 -10.66 11.72
N ALA A 131 8.35 -10.97 12.62
CA ALA A 131 8.44 -12.29 13.24
C ALA A 131 7.17 -12.64 14.03
N VAL A 132 6.66 -11.71 14.85
CA VAL A 132 5.43 -11.93 15.63
C VAL A 132 4.22 -12.08 14.73
N THR A 133 4.10 -11.26 13.68
CA THR A 133 3.02 -11.37 12.69
C THR A 133 3.04 -12.74 12.01
N GLU A 134 4.20 -13.26 11.62
CA GLU A 134 4.32 -14.58 10.99
C GLU A 134 3.88 -15.72 11.92
N VAL A 135 4.14 -15.61 13.22
CA VAL A 135 3.64 -16.58 14.21
C VAL A 135 2.13 -16.44 14.36
N ALA A 136 1.62 -15.24 14.62
CA ALA A 136 0.19 -14.99 14.83
C ALA A 136 -0.67 -15.49 13.65
N GLU A 137 -0.24 -15.22 12.42
CA GLU A 137 -1.01 -15.59 11.22
C GLU A 137 -1.18 -17.11 11.04
N ARG A 138 -0.23 -17.93 11.51
CA ARG A 138 -0.35 -19.41 11.46
C ARG A 138 -1.43 -19.96 12.38
N HIS A 139 -1.83 -19.16 13.39
CA HIS A 139 -2.83 -19.51 14.38
C HIS A 139 -4.13 -18.70 14.19
N GLU A 140 -4.39 -18.20 12.97
CA GLU A 140 -5.57 -17.38 12.66
C GLU A 140 -5.71 -16.14 13.58
N ALA A 141 -4.57 -15.62 14.05
CA ALA A 141 -4.48 -14.47 14.92
C ALA A 141 -3.80 -13.29 14.21
N ARG A 142 -4.05 -12.07 14.71
CA ARG A 142 -3.54 -10.82 14.11
C ARG A 142 -2.88 -9.93 15.16
N LEU A 143 -1.71 -9.40 14.83
CA LEU A 143 -0.99 -8.42 15.66
C LEU A 143 -1.58 -7.02 15.42
N SER A 144 -1.80 -6.23 16.46
CA SER A 144 -2.23 -4.83 16.34
C SER A 144 -1.16 -3.97 15.65
N ARG A 145 -1.58 -3.03 14.80
CA ARG A 145 -0.70 -2.09 14.08
C ARG A 145 -0.08 -1.04 14.99
N ASN A 146 -0.84 -0.49 15.93
CA ASN A 146 -0.32 0.46 16.90
C ASN A 146 0.25 -0.25 18.14
N ALA A 147 1.23 0.40 18.78
CA ALA A 147 1.56 0.09 20.17
C ALA A 147 0.52 0.77 21.05
N ARG A 148 -0.10 0.01 21.96
CA ARG A 148 -1.08 0.56 22.90
C ARG A 148 -0.44 1.41 23.98
N ARG A 149 0.80 1.08 24.31
CA ARG A 149 1.64 1.79 25.25
C ARG A 149 3.09 1.64 24.83
N VAL A 150 3.84 2.72 24.88
CA VAL A 150 5.30 2.71 24.84
C VAL A 150 5.77 2.92 26.27
N ARG A 151 6.65 2.05 26.76
CA ARG A 151 7.27 2.16 28.09
C ARG A 151 8.48 3.08 28.02
N ASP A 152 8.93 3.55 29.18
CA ASP A 152 10.08 4.45 29.31
C ASP A 152 11.40 3.84 28.78
N ASP A 153 11.48 2.51 28.76
CA ASP A 153 12.60 1.74 28.19
C ASP A 153 12.50 1.55 26.65
N GLY A 154 11.50 2.16 26.01
CA GLY A 154 11.25 2.06 24.57
C GLY A 154 10.52 0.78 24.13
N ARG A 155 10.23 -0.16 25.04
CA ARG A 155 9.46 -1.37 24.71
C ARG A 155 7.99 -1.03 24.51
N ARG A 156 7.33 -1.81 23.66
CA ARG A 156 5.99 -1.53 23.14
C ARG A 156 5.03 -2.64 23.55
N GLU A 157 3.91 -2.26 24.16
CA GLU A 157 2.82 -3.17 24.44
C GLU A 157 1.90 -3.27 23.21
N ARG A 158 1.73 -4.49 22.69
CA ARG A 158 0.88 -4.79 21.52
C ARG A 158 0.00 -5.99 21.79
N PHE A 159 -1.10 -6.10 21.07
CA PHE A 159 -1.99 -7.26 21.18
C PHE A 159 -1.89 -8.17 19.98
N VAL A 160 -1.92 -9.46 20.24
CA VAL A 160 -2.31 -10.47 19.26
C VAL A 160 -3.74 -10.88 19.59
N THR A 161 -4.65 -10.71 18.63
CA THR A 161 -6.06 -11.08 18.79
C THR A 161 -6.39 -12.30 17.94
N GLN A 162 -7.10 -13.27 18.53
CA GLN A 162 -7.57 -14.49 17.86
C GLN A 162 -9.08 -14.61 18.10
N ARG A 163 -9.86 -14.91 17.05
CA ARG A 163 -11.29 -15.21 17.19
C ARG A 163 -11.58 -16.66 16.84
N CYS A 164 -12.38 -17.30 17.68
CA CYS A 164 -12.75 -18.70 17.56
C CYS A 164 -14.28 -18.79 17.41
N HIS A 165 -14.74 -18.83 16.16
CA HIS A 165 -16.15 -18.96 15.82
C HIS A 165 -16.62 -20.43 15.91
N ARG A 166 -17.88 -20.63 16.32
CA ARG A 166 -18.59 -21.92 16.29
C ARG A 166 -17.90 -23.05 17.06
N VAL A 167 -17.10 -22.73 18.08
CA VAL A 167 -16.43 -23.69 18.96
C VAL A 167 -16.74 -23.38 20.42
N GLY A 168 -16.70 -24.41 21.27
CA GLY A 168 -16.87 -24.29 22.71
C GLY A 168 -15.59 -23.85 23.40
N ARG A 169 -15.72 -23.49 24.69
CA ARG A 169 -14.62 -23.03 25.54
C ARG A 169 -13.41 -23.96 25.53
N THR A 170 -13.63 -25.28 25.51
CA THR A 170 -12.53 -26.27 25.51
C THR A 170 -11.66 -26.14 24.26
N THR A 171 -12.28 -26.09 23.07
CA THR A 171 -11.57 -25.96 21.80
C THR A 171 -10.94 -24.57 21.64
N ALA A 172 -11.66 -23.51 22.02
CA ALA A 172 -11.12 -22.15 22.03
C ALA A 172 -9.88 -22.06 22.91
N ARG A 173 -9.93 -22.64 24.12
CA ARG A 173 -8.79 -22.67 25.03
C ARG A 173 -7.59 -23.42 24.47
N ALA A 174 -7.80 -24.57 23.83
CA ALA A 174 -6.73 -25.33 23.20
C ALA A 174 -6.02 -24.50 22.10
N ARG A 175 -6.78 -23.80 21.26
CA ARG A 175 -6.23 -22.90 20.22
C ARG A 175 -5.44 -21.73 20.82
N LEU A 176 -5.90 -21.19 21.95
CA LEU A 176 -5.18 -20.16 22.69
C LEU A 176 -3.87 -20.68 23.26
N ASP A 177 -3.89 -21.86 23.89
CA ASP A 177 -2.70 -22.48 24.47
C ASP A 177 -1.65 -22.78 23.37
N GLU A 178 -2.07 -23.22 22.18
CA GLU A 178 -1.20 -23.39 21.01
C GLU A 178 -0.57 -22.06 20.54
N LEU A 179 -1.37 -21.00 20.42
CA LEU A 179 -0.86 -19.66 20.06
C LEU A 179 0.15 -19.14 21.10
N VAL A 180 -0.17 -19.27 22.38
CA VAL A 180 0.69 -18.85 23.50
C VAL A 180 2.00 -19.63 23.50
N ALA A 181 1.95 -20.95 23.27
CA ALA A 181 3.14 -21.78 23.16
C ALA A 181 4.02 -21.32 21.99
N ALA A 182 3.45 -21.13 20.80
CA ALA A 182 4.19 -20.69 19.62
C ALA A 182 4.84 -19.30 19.81
N LEU A 183 4.14 -18.36 20.47
CA LEU A 183 4.70 -17.05 20.79
C LEU A 183 5.87 -17.15 21.78
N ARG A 184 5.77 -18.00 22.81
CA ARG A 184 6.87 -18.23 23.76
C ARG A 184 8.06 -18.93 23.12
N ASP A 185 7.82 -19.92 22.28
CA ASP A 185 8.87 -20.64 21.54
C ASP A 185 9.61 -19.71 20.57
N ALA A 186 8.90 -18.71 20.03
CA ALA A 186 9.48 -17.61 19.26
C ALA A 186 10.16 -16.52 20.13
N GLY A 187 10.31 -16.74 21.44
CA GLY A 187 11.00 -15.86 22.37
C GLY A 187 10.22 -14.60 22.78
N GLN A 188 8.90 -14.56 22.55
CA GLN A 188 8.09 -13.38 22.83
C GLN A 188 7.67 -13.31 24.30
N GLU A 189 7.82 -12.13 24.91
CA GLU A 189 7.36 -11.88 26.27
C GLU A 189 5.85 -11.58 26.29
N ILE A 190 5.10 -12.43 26.98
CA ILE A 190 3.66 -12.30 27.17
C ILE A 190 3.39 -11.66 28.55
N VAL A 191 2.77 -10.49 28.55
CA VAL A 191 2.42 -9.73 29.76
C VAL A 191 1.10 -10.20 30.35
N ALA A 192 0.11 -10.47 29.49
CA ALA A 192 -1.23 -10.86 29.90
C ALA A 192 -1.89 -11.69 28.79
N VAL A 193 -2.81 -12.56 29.19
CA VAL A 193 -3.65 -13.34 28.29
C VAL A 193 -5.07 -13.25 28.80
N GLU A 194 -5.98 -12.79 27.94
CA GLU A 194 -7.41 -12.69 28.20
C GLU A 194 -8.15 -13.60 27.20
N GLN A 195 -9.19 -14.28 27.68
CA GLN A 195 -10.11 -15.07 26.88
C GLN A 195 -11.52 -14.67 27.29
N GLU A 196 -12.34 -14.28 26.34
CA GLU A 196 -13.69 -13.78 26.56
C GLU A 196 -14.65 -14.43 25.57
N TYR A 197 -15.94 -14.41 25.89
CA TYR A 197 -17.00 -14.89 25.01
C TYR A 197 -17.89 -13.73 24.58
N VAL A 198 -17.81 -13.35 23.31
CA VAL A 198 -18.64 -12.29 22.74
C VAL A 198 -20.07 -12.77 22.64
N VAL A 199 -20.95 -12.17 23.47
CA VAL A 199 -22.37 -12.55 23.56
C VAL A 199 -23.27 -11.62 22.77
N SER A 200 -22.77 -10.44 22.40
CA SER A 200 -23.40 -9.47 21.52
C SER A 200 -22.36 -8.60 20.84
N ASP A 201 -22.48 -8.42 19.53
CA ASP A 201 -21.76 -7.42 18.75
C ASP A 201 -22.77 -6.83 17.76
N ASP A 202 -23.13 -5.56 17.92
CA ASP A 202 -24.18 -4.93 17.12
C ASP A 202 -23.72 -4.55 15.71
N ARG A 203 -22.41 -4.58 15.42
CA ARG A 203 -21.80 -4.12 14.17
C ARG A 203 -20.54 -4.93 13.81
N ILE A 204 -20.70 -6.25 13.75
CA ILE A 204 -19.61 -7.19 13.41
C ILE A 204 -19.00 -6.92 12.02
N GLU A 205 -19.74 -6.31 11.11
CA GLU A 205 -19.27 -5.94 9.77
C GLU A 205 -18.14 -4.89 9.78
N LEU A 206 -17.89 -4.19 10.90
CA LEU A 206 -16.72 -3.31 11.02
C LEU A 206 -15.40 -4.07 10.92
N ASP A 207 -15.42 -5.38 11.18
CA ASP A 207 -14.25 -6.25 11.07
C ASP A 207 -14.09 -6.86 9.66
N GLU A 208 -14.90 -6.43 8.68
CA GLU A 208 -14.80 -6.88 7.29
C GLU A 208 -13.40 -6.62 6.72
N GLY A 209 -12.79 -7.68 6.18
CA GLY A 209 -11.43 -7.67 5.64
C GLY A 209 -10.31 -7.81 6.67
N TRP A 210 -10.62 -7.99 7.96
CA TRP A 210 -9.59 -8.16 9.00
C TRP A 210 -9.07 -9.59 9.13
N LEU A 211 -9.89 -10.54 9.58
CA LEU A 211 -9.45 -11.93 9.81
C LEU A 211 -9.33 -12.72 8.52
N THR A 212 -10.40 -12.77 7.75
CA THR A 212 -10.41 -13.30 6.40
C THR A 212 -10.19 -12.16 5.43
N GLN A 213 -9.23 -12.33 4.52
CA GLN A 213 -9.26 -11.54 3.30
C GLN A 213 -10.38 -12.13 2.44
N PRO A 214 -11.40 -11.35 2.04
CA PRO A 214 -12.02 -11.65 0.76
C PRO A 214 -10.86 -11.80 -0.21
N GLU A 215 -10.79 -12.90 -0.95
CA GLU A 215 -9.89 -12.92 -2.09
C GLU A 215 -10.26 -11.67 -2.89
N ASP A 216 -9.33 -10.72 -3.07
CA ASP A 216 -9.47 -9.56 -3.97
C ASP A 216 -9.49 -10.09 -5.42
N LYS A 217 -10.40 -11.04 -5.70
CA LYS A 217 -10.75 -11.53 -7.00
C LYS A 217 -11.89 -10.63 -7.43
N PRO A 218 -11.63 -9.71 -8.39
CA PRO A 218 -12.72 -8.99 -9.01
C PRO A 218 -13.73 -10.02 -9.53
N ASP A 219 -15.02 -9.70 -9.43
CA ASP A 219 -16.04 -10.60 -9.97
C ASP A 219 -15.76 -10.89 -11.47
N SER A 220 -16.38 -11.97 -11.98
CA SER A 220 -16.13 -12.43 -13.34
C SER A 220 -16.45 -11.38 -14.42
N TRP A 221 -17.37 -10.46 -14.13
CA TRP A 221 -17.73 -9.35 -15.03
C TRP A 221 -16.66 -8.28 -15.07
N THR A 222 -16.16 -7.87 -13.90
CA THR A 222 -15.06 -6.92 -13.74
C THR A 222 -13.80 -7.45 -14.43
N LEU A 223 -13.43 -8.71 -14.19
CA LEU A 223 -12.30 -9.36 -14.87
C LEU A 223 -12.46 -9.38 -16.39
N LYS A 224 -13.66 -9.69 -16.89
CA LYS A 224 -13.93 -9.72 -18.33
C LYS A 224 -13.84 -8.33 -18.95
N ARG A 225 -14.42 -7.32 -18.31
CA ARG A 225 -14.37 -5.92 -18.75
C ARG A 225 -12.94 -5.41 -18.76
N GLU A 226 -12.18 -5.64 -17.69
CA GLU A 226 -10.77 -5.27 -17.60
C GLU A 226 -9.93 -5.98 -18.69
N SER A 227 -10.15 -7.29 -18.89
CA SER A 227 -9.47 -8.07 -19.93
C SER A 227 -9.75 -7.53 -21.35
N GLN A 228 -10.97 -7.07 -21.61
CA GLN A 228 -11.34 -6.42 -22.88
C GLN A 228 -10.71 -5.04 -23.03
N ALA A 229 -10.72 -4.24 -21.96
CA ALA A 229 -10.07 -2.93 -21.95
C ALA A 229 -8.57 -3.06 -22.26
N ARG A 230 -7.90 -4.00 -21.59
CA ARG A 230 -6.46 -4.25 -21.75
C ARG A 230 -6.05 -4.86 -23.09
N LYS A 231 -6.99 -5.08 -24.02
CA LYS A 231 -6.75 -5.53 -25.40
C LYS A 231 -7.20 -4.50 -26.45
N ALA A 232 -7.58 -3.29 -26.02
CA ALA A 232 -8.03 -2.25 -26.92
C ALA A 232 -6.95 -1.92 -27.97
N PRO A 233 -7.31 -1.73 -29.25
CA PRO A 233 -6.39 -1.21 -30.25
C PRO A 233 -6.11 0.29 -30.00
N ALA A 234 -5.04 0.80 -30.61
CA ALA A 234 -4.75 2.23 -30.63
C ALA A 234 -5.93 3.03 -31.24
N GLY A 235 -6.19 4.22 -30.71
CA GLY A 235 -7.26 5.12 -31.20
C GLY A 235 -8.68 4.76 -30.75
N LYS A 236 -8.85 3.76 -29.88
CA LYS A 236 -10.16 3.46 -29.28
C LYS A 236 -10.65 4.65 -28.43
N PRO A 237 -11.92 5.07 -28.55
CA PRO A 237 -12.48 6.13 -27.71
C PRO A 237 -12.34 5.83 -26.21
N GLY A 238 -12.06 6.88 -25.42
CA GLY A 238 -11.88 6.79 -23.98
C GLY A 238 -10.48 6.36 -23.52
N TYR A 239 -9.52 6.20 -24.44
CA TYR A 239 -8.09 6.01 -24.17
C TYR A 239 -7.31 7.29 -24.51
N PRO A 240 -6.16 7.56 -23.88
CA PRO A 240 -5.32 8.70 -24.24
C PRO A 240 -4.73 8.52 -25.65
N ALA A 241 -4.43 9.63 -26.34
CA ALA A 241 -3.82 9.59 -27.68
C ALA A 241 -2.43 8.91 -27.67
N THR A 242 -1.76 8.96 -26.52
CA THR A 242 -0.49 8.29 -26.22
C THR A 242 -0.62 6.78 -26.01
N TYR A 243 -1.83 6.21 -25.93
CA TYR A 243 -2.03 4.76 -25.92
C TYR A 243 -1.74 4.16 -27.31
N LYS A 244 -0.51 3.68 -27.49
CA LYS A 244 0.03 3.11 -28.74
C LYS A 244 0.51 1.66 -28.55
N PRO A 245 -0.39 0.69 -28.33
CA PRO A 245 0.00 -0.71 -28.34
C PRO A 245 0.50 -1.13 -29.73
N LEU A 246 1.38 -2.13 -29.75
CA LEU A 246 1.84 -2.81 -30.95
C LEU A 246 0.64 -3.34 -31.74
N PRO A 247 0.67 -3.26 -33.08
CA PRO A 247 -0.36 -3.88 -33.91
C PRO A 247 -0.51 -5.36 -33.58
N GLY A 248 -1.75 -5.85 -33.52
CA GLY A 248 -2.01 -7.27 -33.31
C GLY A 248 -1.40 -8.10 -34.45
N ARG A 249 -0.39 -8.91 -34.13
CA ARG A 249 0.28 -9.83 -35.07
C ARG A 249 0.45 -11.20 -34.42
N PRO A 250 0.43 -12.30 -35.18
CA PRO A 250 0.71 -13.63 -34.64
C PRO A 250 2.04 -13.64 -33.86
N GLY A 251 2.05 -14.23 -32.67
CA GLY A 251 3.24 -14.32 -31.83
C GLY A 251 3.59 -13.07 -31.02
N VAL A 252 2.82 -11.98 -31.11
CA VAL A 252 2.98 -10.78 -30.27
C VAL A 252 1.72 -10.53 -29.46
N ARG A 253 1.87 -10.43 -28.14
CA ARG A 253 0.79 -10.06 -27.23
C ARG A 253 1.24 -8.91 -26.34
N GLN A 254 0.55 -7.79 -26.42
CA GLN A 254 0.76 -6.67 -25.50
C GLN A 254 -0.57 -6.35 -24.82
N ARG A 255 -0.56 -6.33 -23.50
CA ARG A 255 -1.71 -5.89 -22.70
C ARG A 255 -1.52 -4.44 -22.31
N ALA A 256 -2.60 -3.69 -22.21
CA ALA A 256 -2.56 -2.36 -21.62
C ALA A 256 -2.18 -2.47 -20.12
N ALA A 257 -1.40 -1.52 -19.63
CA ALA A 257 -1.02 -1.37 -18.23
C ALA A 257 -1.71 -0.13 -17.67
N PHE A 258 -2.38 -0.27 -16.52
CA PHE A 258 -3.06 0.84 -15.87
C PHE A 258 -2.02 1.91 -15.51
N ASP A 259 -2.36 3.17 -15.76
CA ASP A 259 -1.46 4.29 -15.52
C ASP A 259 -2.23 5.41 -14.83
N PRO A 260 -2.01 5.62 -13.52
CA PRO A 260 -2.66 6.70 -12.76
C PRO A 260 -2.43 8.09 -13.37
N ALA A 261 -1.31 8.31 -14.06
CA ALA A 261 -0.96 9.62 -14.60
C ALA A 261 -1.91 10.10 -15.72
N VAL A 262 -2.74 9.20 -16.26
CA VAL A 262 -3.76 9.51 -17.27
C VAL A 262 -5.17 9.24 -16.76
N LYS A 263 -5.41 9.35 -15.45
CA LYS A 263 -6.69 9.01 -14.82
C LYS A 263 -7.88 9.87 -15.25
N GLN A 264 -7.63 11.03 -15.87
CA GLN A 264 -8.64 11.85 -16.53
C GLN A 264 -9.33 11.16 -17.73
N TYR A 265 -8.79 10.04 -18.21
CA TYR A 265 -9.43 9.20 -19.21
C TYR A 265 -10.15 8.00 -18.56
N ASP A 266 -11.35 7.67 -19.05
CA ASP A 266 -12.12 6.50 -18.58
C ASP A 266 -11.30 5.21 -18.59
N ASN A 267 -10.43 5.06 -19.61
CA ASN A 267 -9.50 3.97 -19.76
C ASN A 267 -8.06 4.49 -19.64
N ALA A 268 -7.69 4.84 -18.42
CA ALA A 268 -6.37 5.31 -18.02
C ALA A 268 -5.29 4.21 -18.16
N TYR A 269 -4.88 3.96 -19.40
CA TYR A 269 -3.91 2.93 -19.74
C TYR A 269 -2.80 3.46 -20.65
N ARG A 270 -1.59 2.95 -20.41
CA ARG A 270 -0.49 2.95 -21.39
C ARG A 270 -0.34 1.59 -22.04
N ALA A 271 0.46 1.51 -23.10
CA ALA A 271 0.89 0.22 -23.63
C ALA A 271 1.82 -0.46 -22.59
N GLY A 272 1.47 -1.68 -22.16
CA GLY A 272 2.29 -2.47 -21.24
C GLY A 272 3.45 -3.16 -21.92
N GLU A 273 4.22 -3.98 -21.22
CA GLU A 273 5.32 -4.73 -21.83
C GLU A 273 4.82 -5.81 -22.82
N PRO A 274 5.33 -5.86 -24.06
CA PRO A 274 4.95 -6.88 -25.02
C PRO A 274 5.62 -8.24 -24.72
N VAL A 275 4.86 -9.30 -24.94
CA VAL A 275 5.31 -10.69 -24.88
C VAL A 275 5.41 -11.22 -26.30
N PHE A 276 6.59 -11.70 -26.66
CA PHE A 276 6.88 -12.34 -27.95
C PHE A 276 6.95 -13.86 -27.75
N SER A 277 6.31 -14.62 -28.64
CA SER A 277 6.42 -16.09 -28.64
C SER A 277 7.81 -16.56 -29.06
N ASP A 278 8.50 -15.76 -29.90
CA ASP A 278 9.89 -15.97 -30.26
C ASP A 278 10.81 -15.13 -29.35
N ALA A 279 11.70 -15.81 -28.63
CA ALA A 279 12.59 -15.18 -27.67
C ALA A 279 13.58 -14.23 -28.34
N ASP A 280 14.10 -14.58 -29.51
CA ASP A 280 15.10 -13.79 -30.23
C ASP A 280 14.49 -12.48 -30.75
N THR A 281 13.27 -12.54 -31.31
CA THR A 281 12.50 -11.34 -31.68
C THR A 281 12.25 -10.45 -30.47
N GLY A 282 11.89 -11.03 -29.32
CA GLY A 282 11.72 -10.27 -28.08
C GLY A 282 13.02 -9.59 -27.61
N GLN A 283 14.18 -10.24 -27.75
CA GLN A 283 15.48 -9.65 -27.42
C GLN A 283 15.83 -8.50 -28.38
N ARG A 284 15.66 -8.69 -29.70
CA ARG A 284 15.89 -7.63 -30.70
C ARG A 284 14.99 -6.42 -30.47
N TRP A 285 13.71 -6.64 -30.16
CA TRP A 285 12.78 -5.55 -29.85
C TRP A 285 13.19 -4.75 -28.62
N ARG A 286 13.58 -5.41 -27.52
CA ARG A 286 14.07 -4.72 -26.30
C ARG A 286 15.36 -3.95 -26.58
N ALA A 287 16.29 -4.53 -27.34
CA ALA A 287 17.51 -3.84 -27.75
C ALA A 287 17.22 -2.60 -28.60
N ALA A 288 16.27 -2.68 -29.54
CA ALA A 288 15.83 -1.52 -30.34
C ALA A 288 15.20 -0.43 -29.48
N ARG A 289 14.33 -0.77 -28.52
CA ARG A 289 13.74 0.19 -27.58
C ARG A 289 14.80 0.87 -26.72
N ARG A 290 15.77 0.12 -26.18
CA ARG A 290 16.90 0.69 -25.42
C ARG A 290 17.74 1.63 -26.29
N ALA A 291 18.04 1.24 -27.52
CA ALA A 291 18.75 2.12 -28.46
C ALA A 291 17.98 3.42 -28.74
N ALA A 292 16.65 3.34 -28.88
CA ALA A 292 15.78 4.50 -29.07
C ALA A 292 15.74 5.41 -27.83
N MET A 293 15.58 4.85 -26.63
CA MET A 293 15.65 5.59 -25.35
C MET A 293 17.01 6.29 -25.19
N ARG A 294 18.11 5.56 -25.43
CA ARG A 294 19.47 6.12 -25.37
C ARG A 294 19.66 7.26 -26.38
N HIS A 295 19.16 7.10 -27.61
CA HIS A 295 19.24 8.14 -28.64
C HIS A 295 18.47 9.40 -28.21
N LEU A 296 17.27 9.23 -27.65
CA LEU A 296 16.50 10.35 -27.09
C LEU A 296 17.28 11.08 -26.01
N ILE A 297 17.82 10.36 -25.02
CA ILE A 297 18.58 10.95 -23.91
C ILE A 297 19.82 11.68 -24.43
N LYS A 298 20.58 11.07 -25.35
CA LYS A 298 21.74 11.71 -25.98
C LYS A 298 21.36 13.00 -26.70
N VAL A 299 20.30 12.96 -27.50
CA VAL A 299 19.83 14.16 -28.21
C VAL A 299 19.48 15.26 -27.23
N VAL A 300 18.73 14.95 -26.16
CA VAL A 300 18.36 15.92 -25.11
C VAL A 300 19.60 16.51 -24.43
N ALA A 301 20.58 15.67 -24.07
CA ALA A 301 21.82 16.08 -23.40
C ALA A 301 22.64 17.09 -24.23
N ASP A 302 22.58 16.99 -25.56
CA ASP A 302 23.25 17.90 -26.48
C ASP A 302 22.43 19.18 -26.81
N THR A 303 21.25 19.37 -26.19
CA THR A 303 20.46 20.60 -26.36
C THR A 303 20.78 21.63 -25.28
N ARG A 304 20.46 22.90 -25.56
CA ARG A 304 20.47 23.95 -24.53
C ARG A 304 19.52 23.67 -23.34
N TRP A 305 18.60 22.73 -23.49
CA TRP A 305 17.62 22.38 -22.47
C TRP A 305 18.15 21.35 -21.48
N ALA A 306 19.35 20.79 -21.68
CA ALA A 306 19.93 19.80 -20.78
C ALA A 306 20.05 20.31 -19.32
N GLU A 307 20.35 21.59 -19.14
CA GLU A 307 20.42 22.23 -17.80
C GLU A 307 19.04 22.38 -17.13
N HIS A 308 17.96 22.28 -17.92
CA HIS A 308 16.58 22.39 -17.46
C HIS A 308 15.92 21.02 -17.23
N LEU A 309 16.63 19.92 -17.46
CA LEU A 309 16.04 18.58 -17.50
C LEU A 309 16.84 17.62 -16.62
N VAL A 310 16.22 17.18 -15.52
CA VAL A 310 16.80 16.23 -14.58
C VAL A 310 16.13 14.88 -14.74
N LEU A 311 16.88 13.87 -15.15
CA LEU A 311 16.36 12.51 -15.26
C LEU A 311 15.96 11.94 -13.89
N ARG A 312 14.87 11.19 -13.87
CA ARG A 312 14.40 10.42 -12.72
C ARG A 312 13.79 9.10 -13.17
N GLY A 313 13.17 8.40 -12.22
CA GLY A 313 12.34 7.24 -12.53
C GLY A 313 13.15 6.03 -12.97
N SER A 314 12.55 5.19 -13.80
CA SER A 314 13.05 3.84 -14.04
C SER A 314 14.36 3.79 -14.83
N VAL A 315 14.66 4.81 -15.64
CA VAL A 315 15.86 4.83 -16.48
C VAL A 315 17.15 5.03 -15.69
N THR A 316 17.11 5.74 -14.56
CA THR A 316 18.29 5.97 -13.72
C THR A 316 18.67 4.73 -12.92
N MET A 317 17.71 3.84 -12.66
CA MET A 317 17.90 2.61 -11.87
C MET A 317 19.02 1.72 -12.41
N ALA A 318 19.19 1.65 -13.73
CA ALA A 318 20.24 0.84 -14.35
C ALA A 318 21.66 1.36 -14.01
N ALA A 319 21.85 2.68 -13.88
CA ALA A 319 23.13 3.25 -13.45
C ALA A 319 23.47 2.89 -11.99
N TRP A 320 22.45 2.71 -11.16
CA TRP A 320 22.61 2.44 -9.72
C TRP A 320 22.74 0.95 -9.40
N LEU A 321 21.96 0.12 -10.09
CA LEU A 321 21.68 -1.26 -9.70
C LEU A 321 22.10 -2.28 -10.77
N GLY A 322 22.54 -1.81 -11.95
CA GLY A 322 22.92 -2.67 -13.06
C GLY A 322 21.82 -3.67 -13.43
N ALA A 323 22.18 -4.96 -13.52
CA ALA A 323 21.28 -6.03 -13.94
C ALA A 323 20.11 -6.31 -12.97
N ALA A 324 20.13 -5.79 -11.74
CA ALA A 324 19.02 -5.94 -10.81
C ALA A 324 17.86 -4.98 -11.13
N ALA A 325 18.13 -3.87 -11.83
CA ALA A 325 17.10 -2.96 -12.29
C ALA A 325 16.19 -3.68 -13.30
N ARG A 326 14.88 -3.45 -13.17
CA ARG A 326 13.92 -3.85 -14.20
C ARG A 326 14.15 -3.03 -15.47
N GLU A 327 13.75 -3.57 -16.63
CA GLU A 327 13.76 -2.80 -17.88
C GLU A 327 12.92 -1.52 -17.71
N PRO A 328 13.46 -0.34 -18.10
CA PRO A 328 12.76 0.93 -17.96
C PRO A 328 11.58 1.01 -18.92
N GLY A 329 10.47 1.57 -18.44
CA GLY A 329 9.25 1.73 -19.23
C GLY A 329 9.24 3.03 -20.04
N ASP A 330 9.97 4.02 -19.55
CA ASP A 330 9.83 5.43 -19.87
C ASP A 330 11.13 6.19 -19.58
N VAL A 331 11.21 7.40 -20.10
CA VAL A 331 12.24 8.39 -19.75
C VAL A 331 11.56 9.55 -19.03
N ASP A 332 11.78 9.68 -17.73
CA ASP A 332 11.15 10.72 -16.91
C ASP A 332 12.11 11.88 -16.66
N PHE A 333 11.63 13.11 -16.86
CA PHE A 333 12.33 14.34 -16.54
C PHE A 333 11.57 15.17 -15.52
N VAL A 334 12.28 15.70 -14.53
CA VAL A 334 11.85 16.91 -13.79
C VAL A 334 12.32 18.13 -14.56
N VAL A 335 11.42 19.07 -14.81
CA VAL A 335 11.69 20.31 -15.51
C VAL A 335 12.08 21.40 -14.51
N LEU A 336 13.21 22.06 -14.79
CA LEU A 336 13.75 23.17 -14.01
C LEU A 336 13.77 24.47 -14.85
N PRO A 337 13.76 25.66 -14.22
CA PRO A 337 13.54 25.88 -12.79
C PRO A 337 12.09 25.57 -12.39
N PHE A 338 11.84 25.44 -11.09
CA PHE A 338 10.50 25.21 -10.53
C PHE A 338 9.44 26.21 -11.03
N SER A 339 9.84 27.43 -11.41
CA SER A 339 8.93 28.45 -11.95
C SER A 339 8.45 28.21 -13.39
N MET A 340 9.08 27.30 -14.13
CA MET A 340 8.62 26.90 -15.46
C MET A 340 7.41 25.97 -15.30
N TYR A 341 6.21 26.47 -15.61
CA TYR A 341 4.98 25.69 -15.55
C TYR A 341 4.55 25.22 -16.94
N ILE A 342 3.72 24.17 -17.00
CA ILE A 342 3.40 23.40 -18.21
C ILE A 342 2.85 24.22 -19.40
N HIS A 343 2.18 25.35 -19.14
CA HIS A 343 1.57 26.19 -20.18
C HIS A 343 2.36 27.47 -20.47
N SER A 344 3.56 27.62 -19.91
CA SER A 344 4.47 28.73 -20.20
C SER A 344 5.00 28.69 -21.65
N ASP A 345 5.42 29.85 -22.17
CA ASP A 345 6.06 29.93 -23.50
C ASP A 345 7.38 29.17 -23.52
N GLU A 346 8.10 29.21 -22.40
CA GLU A 346 9.36 28.50 -22.17
C GLU A 346 9.17 26.99 -22.24
N ALA A 347 8.15 26.44 -21.57
CA ALA A 347 7.84 25.01 -21.63
C ALA A 347 7.49 24.55 -23.06
N ARG A 348 6.70 25.36 -23.78
CA ARG A 348 6.36 25.09 -25.19
C ARG A 348 7.60 25.11 -26.08
N ALA A 349 8.48 26.10 -25.90
CA ALA A 349 9.74 26.21 -26.62
C ALA A 349 10.70 25.05 -26.32
N MET A 350 10.74 24.59 -25.07
CA MET A 350 11.53 23.44 -24.63
C MET A 350 11.11 22.16 -25.36
N LEU A 351 9.83 21.79 -25.25
CA LEU A 351 9.30 20.58 -25.88
C LEU A 351 9.45 20.61 -27.42
N ALA A 352 9.16 21.76 -28.04
CA ALA A 352 9.36 21.94 -29.48
C ALA A 352 10.84 21.82 -29.87
N GLY A 353 11.75 22.37 -29.06
CA GLY A 353 13.19 22.29 -29.27
C GLY A 353 13.73 20.86 -29.16
N VAL A 354 13.25 20.07 -28.19
CA VAL A 354 13.60 18.64 -28.08
C VAL A 354 13.15 17.86 -29.32
N LEU A 355 11.91 18.06 -29.77
CA LEU A 355 11.40 17.41 -30.98
C LEU A 355 12.16 17.84 -32.23
N GLN A 356 12.51 19.13 -32.34
CA GLN A 356 13.31 19.61 -33.45
C GLN A 356 14.72 19.00 -33.45
N ALA A 357 15.37 18.91 -32.28
CA ALA A 357 16.68 18.28 -32.16
C ALA A 357 16.67 16.79 -32.56
N LEU A 358 15.56 16.08 -32.30
CA LEU A 358 15.37 14.69 -32.76
C LEU A 358 15.20 14.60 -34.28
N ARG A 359 14.53 15.58 -34.92
CA ARG A 359 14.41 15.65 -36.38
C ARG A 359 15.75 15.92 -37.05
N ASP A 360 16.53 16.84 -36.48
CA ASP A 360 17.83 17.25 -37.03
C ASP A 360 18.89 16.15 -36.86
N ARG A 361 18.67 15.23 -35.91
CA ARG A 361 19.58 14.12 -35.60
C ARG A 361 18.82 12.79 -35.58
N PRO A 362 18.39 12.29 -36.75
CA PRO A 362 17.69 11.01 -36.83
C PRO A 362 18.58 9.86 -36.32
N GLY A 363 17.99 8.92 -35.60
CA GLY A 363 18.73 7.78 -35.05
C GLY A 363 17.83 6.79 -34.33
N ALA A 364 18.30 5.55 -34.24
CA ALA A 364 17.59 4.42 -33.59
C ALA A 364 16.13 4.22 -34.07
N GLY A 365 15.84 4.62 -35.31
CA GLY A 365 14.53 4.47 -35.93
C GLY A 365 13.41 5.33 -35.34
N LEU A 366 13.74 6.29 -34.46
CA LEU A 366 12.74 7.20 -33.88
C LEU A 366 12.10 8.07 -34.95
N ALA A 367 10.77 8.21 -34.88
CA ALA A 367 9.94 8.99 -35.79
C ALA A 367 9.28 10.18 -35.07
N PRO A 368 10.01 11.28 -34.79
CA PRO A 368 9.50 12.43 -34.04
C PRO A 368 8.29 13.11 -34.71
N ASP A 369 8.12 12.98 -36.02
CA ASP A 369 6.97 13.54 -36.74
C ASP A 369 5.66 12.80 -36.46
N LEU A 370 5.74 11.59 -35.90
CA LEU A 370 4.58 10.77 -35.51
C LEU A 370 4.29 10.85 -34.00
N VAL A 371 4.98 11.75 -33.28
CA VAL A 371 4.81 11.90 -31.83
C VAL A 371 3.36 12.15 -31.46
N GLN A 372 2.90 11.51 -30.39
CA GLN A 372 1.66 11.84 -29.73
C GLN A 372 1.93 12.50 -28.39
N THR A 373 1.07 13.42 -28.01
CA THR A 373 1.21 14.15 -26.75
C THR A 373 -0.08 14.08 -25.94
N THR A 374 0.04 14.08 -24.63
CA THR A 374 -1.09 14.13 -23.70
C THR A 374 -0.62 14.77 -22.41
N ASP A 375 -1.47 15.59 -21.81
CA ASP A 375 -1.26 16.08 -20.44
C ASP A 375 -1.38 14.90 -19.48
N ILE A 376 -0.46 14.83 -18.51
CA ILE A 376 -0.46 13.81 -17.47
C ILE A 376 -0.45 14.50 -16.11
N TRP A 377 -0.95 13.79 -15.12
CA TRP A 377 -0.99 14.24 -13.74
C TRP A 377 -0.17 13.25 -12.90
N THR A 378 1.13 13.49 -12.81
CA THR A 378 2.09 12.53 -12.28
C THR A 378 1.93 12.42 -10.77
N TYR A 379 1.63 11.20 -10.29
CA TYR A 379 1.41 10.87 -8.87
C TYR A 379 0.44 11.83 -8.17
N GLU A 380 -0.60 12.24 -8.88
CA GLU A 380 -1.68 13.06 -8.33
C GLU A 380 -1.31 14.46 -7.86
N ARG A 381 -0.11 14.95 -8.21
CA ARG A 381 0.44 16.19 -7.64
C ARG A 381 1.02 17.17 -8.65
N ALA A 382 1.62 16.65 -9.71
CA ALA A 382 2.43 17.48 -10.61
C ALA A 382 1.90 17.43 -12.05
N ASP A 383 1.77 18.63 -12.62
CA ASP A 383 1.49 18.83 -14.03
C ASP A 383 2.61 18.24 -14.87
N GLY A 384 2.25 17.39 -15.83
CA GLY A 384 3.23 16.80 -16.74
C GLY A 384 2.77 16.77 -18.18
N ARG A 385 3.74 16.67 -19.08
CA ARG A 385 3.51 16.39 -20.50
C ARG A 385 4.16 15.07 -20.88
N ARG A 386 3.36 14.15 -21.41
CA ARG A 386 3.84 12.91 -22.00
C ARG A 386 4.03 13.06 -23.50
N LEU A 387 5.19 12.62 -24.00
CA LEU A 387 5.46 12.38 -25.40
C LEU A 387 5.56 10.87 -25.64
N VAL A 388 4.89 10.35 -26.67
CA VAL A 388 5.07 8.97 -27.14
C VAL A 388 5.56 9.02 -28.57
N ILE A 389 6.82 8.63 -28.78
CA ILE A 389 7.53 8.73 -30.06
C ILE A 389 7.68 7.31 -30.62
N PRO A 390 7.06 7.00 -31.77
CA PRO A 390 7.24 5.70 -32.40
C PRO A 390 8.68 5.45 -32.83
N PHE A 391 9.10 4.19 -32.85
CA PHE A 391 10.32 3.76 -33.52
C PHE A 391 10.05 2.55 -34.44
N GLY A 392 10.88 2.39 -35.46
CA GLY A 392 10.91 1.22 -36.34
C GLY A 392 12.32 0.70 -36.56
N THR A 393 12.46 -0.58 -36.89
CA THR A 393 13.73 -1.20 -37.27
C THR A 393 13.69 -1.73 -38.70
N ASP A 394 14.86 -1.95 -39.30
CA ASP A 394 14.97 -2.46 -40.67
C ASP A 394 14.37 -3.87 -40.83
N ASP A 395 14.36 -4.68 -39.76
CA ASP A 395 13.69 -5.99 -39.71
C ASP A 395 12.17 -5.90 -39.46
N GLY A 396 11.60 -4.69 -39.50
CA GLY A 396 10.15 -4.44 -39.47
C GLY A 396 9.51 -4.49 -38.07
N LEU A 397 10.32 -4.50 -37.01
CA LEU A 397 9.83 -4.31 -35.65
C LEU A 397 9.43 -2.85 -35.46
N THR A 398 8.36 -2.64 -34.70
CA THR A 398 7.90 -1.30 -34.34
C THR A 398 7.70 -1.23 -32.83
N GLY A 399 7.71 -0.02 -32.30
CA GLY A 399 7.42 0.24 -30.90
C GLY A 399 7.29 1.73 -30.65
N SER A 400 7.34 2.12 -29.38
CA SER A 400 7.42 3.52 -29.01
C SER A 400 8.28 3.72 -27.78
N VAL A 401 8.84 4.92 -27.66
CA VAL A 401 9.47 5.43 -26.45
C VAL A 401 8.54 6.46 -25.84
N GLN A 402 8.26 6.30 -24.55
CA GLN A 402 7.55 7.29 -23.75
C GLN A 402 8.57 8.19 -23.04
N ALA A 403 8.32 9.50 -23.07
CA ALA A 403 9.08 10.49 -22.34
C ALA A 403 8.13 11.44 -21.60
N ASP A 404 8.28 11.53 -20.29
CA ASP A 404 7.41 12.32 -19.42
C ASP A 404 8.20 13.51 -18.87
N PHE A 405 7.62 14.70 -18.99
CA PHE A 405 8.20 15.96 -18.52
C PHE A 405 7.31 16.49 -17.41
N VAL A 406 7.79 16.45 -16.18
CA VAL A 406 7.05 16.88 -14.98
C VAL A 406 7.47 18.28 -14.59
N PHE A 407 6.52 19.19 -14.51
CA PHE A 407 6.70 20.59 -14.14
C PHE A 407 6.32 20.80 -12.68
N ASN A 408 6.88 21.83 -12.05
CA ASN A 408 6.56 22.23 -10.67
C ASN A 408 6.72 21.10 -9.62
N GLU A 409 7.55 20.10 -9.90
CA GLU A 409 7.97 19.09 -8.92
C GLU A 409 9.12 19.67 -8.08
N HIS A 410 9.04 19.54 -6.76
CA HIS A 410 10.09 20.02 -5.88
C HIS A 410 11.30 19.08 -5.93
N LEU A 411 12.50 19.67 -6.08
CA LEU A 411 13.76 18.94 -6.10
C LEU A 411 14.57 19.28 -4.84
N PRO A 412 14.34 18.60 -3.70
CA PRO A 412 14.94 18.98 -2.42
C PRO A 412 16.43 18.65 -2.31
N LEU A 413 16.95 17.78 -3.18
CA LEU A 413 18.38 17.48 -3.28
C LEU A 413 18.89 17.87 -4.67
N GLU A 414 20.08 18.47 -4.73
CA GLU A 414 20.72 18.84 -5.99
C GLU A 414 20.87 17.63 -6.95
N PRO A 415 20.69 17.83 -8.28
CA PRO A 415 20.90 16.78 -9.25
C PRO A 415 22.37 16.31 -9.27
N VAL A 416 22.56 15.00 -9.38
CA VAL A 416 23.88 14.40 -9.59
C VAL A 416 24.14 14.17 -11.09
N THR A 417 25.40 14.16 -11.48
CA THR A 417 25.78 13.74 -12.84
C THR A 417 25.90 12.23 -12.88
N VAL A 418 25.29 11.60 -13.87
CA VAL A 418 25.29 10.14 -14.06
C VAL A 418 25.67 9.80 -15.49
N GLU A 419 26.36 8.68 -15.68
CA GLU A 419 26.62 8.11 -17.00
C GLU A 419 25.58 7.03 -17.30
N LEU A 420 24.76 7.25 -18.34
CA LEU A 420 23.80 6.27 -18.86
C LEU A 420 24.22 5.85 -20.26
N ASP A 421 24.73 4.61 -20.38
CA ASP A 421 25.21 4.04 -21.65
C ASP A 421 26.17 4.97 -22.42
N GLY A 422 27.10 5.63 -21.70
CA GLY A 422 28.09 6.55 -22.27
C GLY A 422 27.59 7.99 -22.49
N VAL A 423 26.43 8.36 -21.93
CA VAL A 423 25.89 9.73 -21.98
C VAL A 423 25.89 10.32 -20.56
N GLU A 424 26.59 11.43 -20.37
CA GLU A 424 26.55 12.18 -19.11
C GLU A 424 25.30 13.06 -19.05
N VAL A 425 24.53 12.92 -17.98
CA VAL A 425 23.26 13.63 -17.79
C VAL A 425 23.03 13.97 -16.32
N LYS A 426 22.23 15.01 -16.06
CA LYS A 426 21.75 15.32 -14.71
C LYS A 426 20.62 14.37 -14.33
N ALA A 427 20.68 13.81 -13.13
CA ALA A 427 19.66 12.91 -12.62
C ALA A 427 19.42 13.09 -11.12
N ALA A 428 18.27 12.66 -10.65
CA ALA A 428 17.99 12.51 -9.22
C ALA A 428 18.92 11.45 -8.61
N SER A 429 19.44 11.72 -7.42
CA SER A 429 20.29 10.77 -6.68
C SER A 429 19.52 9.51 -6.29
N PRO A 430 20.20 8.40 -5.96
CA PRO A 430 19.53 7.21 -5.41
C PRO A 430 18.71 7.52 -4.15
N ALA A 431 19.21 8.39 -3.26
CA ALA A 431 18.53 8.78 -2.04
C ALA A 431 17.24 9.57 -2.32
N LEU A 432 17.27 10.52 -3.25
CA LEU A 432 16.06 11.25 -3.65
C LEU A 432 15.06 10.33 -4.36
N SER A 433 15.56 9.43 -5.21
CA SER A 433 14.73 8.43 -5.88
C SER A 433 14.02 7.54 -4.86
N LEU A 434 14.71 7.10 -3.81
CA LEU A 434 14.10 6.34 -2.72
C LEU A 434 13.05 7.17 -1.97
N ALA A 435 13.40 8.40 -1.58
CA ALA A 435 12.49 9.28 -0.83
C ALA A 435 11.17 9.50 -1.58
N TRP A 436 11.24 9.76 -2.89
CA TRP A 436 10.05 9.88 -3.74
C TRP A 436 9.26 8.58 -3.86
N LYS A 437 9.92 7.41 -3.98
CA LYS A 437 9.19 6.13 -4.03
C LYS A 437 8.43 5.88 -2.73
N LEU A 438 9.02 6.21 -1.57
CA LEU A 438 8.36 6.10 -0.28
C LEU A 438 7.18 7.07 -0.16
N MET A 439 7.35 8.31 -0.65
CA MET A 439 6.28 9.29 -0.74
C MET A 439 5.10 8.77 -1.56
N TRP A 440 5.33 8.34 -2.81
CA TRP A 440 4.28 7.83 -3.70
C TRP A 440 3.54 6.63 -3.11
N LEU A 441 4.27 5.67 -2.55
CA LEU A 441 3.67 4.48 -1.93
C LEU A 441 2.80 4.81 -0.72
N ALA A 442 3.11 5.90 0.00
CA ALA A 442 2.39 6.30 1.20
C ALA A 442 1.14 7.14 0.94
N THR A 443 1.09 7.88 -0.18
CA THR A 443 0.09 8.94 -0.37
C THR A 443 -0.77 8.78 -1.61
N ASP A 444 -0.29 8.08 -2.63
CA ASP A 444 -1.02 8.02 -3.89
C ASP A 444 -2.28 7.19 -3.72
N ILE A 445 -3.36 7.57 -4.42
CA ILE A 445 -4.59 6.78 -4.41
C ILE A 445 -4.37 5.41 -5.08
N TYR A 446 -3.39 5.31 -5.99
CA TYR A 446 -3.08 4.08 -6.76
C TYR A 446 -1.60 3.67 -6.64
N PRO A 447 -1.11 3.26 -5.46
CA PRO A 447 0.30 2.94 -5.28
C PRO A 447 0.67 1.66 -6.05
N GLN A 448 1.71 1.76 -6.89
CA GLN A 448 2.03 0.74 -7.89
C GLN A 448 3.09 -0.27 -7.40
N GLY A 449 2.96 -1.54 -7.79
CA GLY A 449 3.95 -2.58 -7.47
C GLY A 449 5.36 -2.30 -7.99
N LYS A 450 5.49 -1.58 -9.11
CA LYS A 450 6.80 -1.15 -9.65
C LYS A 450 7.54 -0.21 -8.67
N ASP A 451 6.80 0.63 -7.96
CA ASP A 451 7.40 1.59 -7.03
C ASP A 451 7.86 0.89 -5.75
N LEU A 452 7.11 -0.12 -5.28
CA LEU A 452 7.56 -0.99 -4.18
C LEU A 452 8.82 -1.78 -4.55
N TYR A 453 8.86 -2.36 -5.74
CA TYR A 453 10.04 -3.07 -6.23
C TYR A 453 11.27 -2.16 -6.30
N ASP A 454 11.13 -1.00 -6.95
CA ASP A 454 12.21 -0.02 -7.09
C ASP A 454 12.67 0.50 -5.70
N ALA A 455 11.75 0.77 -4.78
CA ALA A 455 12.05 1.22 -3.41
C ALA A 455 12.87 0.18 -2.64
N VAL A 456 12.56 -1.11 -2.77
CA VAL A 456 13.35 -2.18 -2.13
C VAL A 456 14.77 -2.18 -2.64
N LEU A 457 14.97 -2.15 -3.96
CA LEU A 457 16.32 -2.18 -4.53
C LEU A 457 17.12 -0.93 -4.16
N LEU A 458 16.48 0.24 -4.17
CA LEU A 458 17.10 1.48 -3.76
C LEU A 458 17.48 1.46 -2.27
N ALA A 459 16.58 1.00 -1.38
CA ALA A 459 16.87 0.90 0.05
C ALA A 459 18.01 -0.08 0.36
N GLU A 460 18.18 -1.13 -0.45
CA GLU A 460 19.31 -2.06 -0.31
C GLU A 460 20.63 -1.48 -0.84
N HIS A 461 20.56 -0.45 -1.67
CA HIS A 461 21.72 0.19 -2.29
C HIS A 461 22.15 1.48 -1.58
N THR A 462 21.22 2.26 -1.05
CA THR A 462 21.47 3.56 -0.42
C THR A 462 20.68 3.72 0.88
N THR A 463 21.16 4.61 1.74
CA THR A 463 20.38 5.17 2.86
C THR A 463 19.58 6.38 2.39
N VAL A 464 18.59 6.77 3.20
CA VAL A 464 17.82 8.01 3.01
C VAL A 464 17.57 8.66 4.37
N ASP A 465 17.56 9.98 4.41
CA ASP A 465 17.20 10.73 5.62
C ASP A 465 15.69 10.59 5.88
N LEU A 466 15.33 10.19 7.09
CA LEU A 466 13.93 10.07 7.50
C LEU A 466 13.23 11.43 7.47
N GLU A 467 13.91 12.51 7.85
CA GLU A 467 13.28 13.84 7.88
C GLU A 467 12.96 14.33 6.47
N LEU A 468 13.85 14.11 5.50
CA LEU A 468 13.56 14.38 4.08
C LEU A 468 12.28 13.66 3.61
N VAL A 469 12.10 12.39 4.00
CA VAL A 469 10.89 11.65 3.64
C VAL A 469 9.66 12.25 4.30
N ARG A 470 9.75 12.64 5.57
CA ARG A 470 8.64 13.29 6.30
C ARG A 470 8.28 14.65 5.72
N GLU A 471 9.26 15.46 5.36
CA GLU A 471 9.06 16.74 4.68
C GLU A 471 8.32 16.56 3.35
N LEU A 472 8.67 15.54 2.57
CA LEU A 472 8.00 15.20 1.31
C LEU A 472 6.55 14.68 1.51
N LEU A 473 6.28 14.02 2.64
CA LEU A 473 4.95 13.53 3.00
C LEU A 473 4.04 14.63 3.56
N ARG A 474 4.62 15.62 4.25
CA ARG A 474 3.90 16.65 5.01
C ARG A 474 2.85 17.43 4.21
N PRO A 475 3.06 17.78 2.92
CA PRO A 475 2.03 18.43 2.12
C PRO A 475 0.71 17.66 2.03
N GLU A 476 0.77 16.32 1.99
CA GLU A 476 -0.43 15.47 1.88
C GLU A 476 -0.93 14.98 3.25
N LEU A 477 -0.02 14.66 4.17
CA LEU A 477 -0.35 14.01 5.45
C LEU A 477 -0.41 14.98 6.64
N GLY A 478 0.02 16.22 6.48
CA GLY A 478 0.11 17.19 7.57
C GLY A 478 0.96 16.66 8.74
N ALA A 479 0.41 16.68 9.96
CA ALA A 479 1.10 16.19 11.15
C ALA A 479 1.29 14.66 11.16
N GLU A 480 0.47 13.90 10.43
CA GLU A 480 0.61 12.43 10.37
C GLU A 480 1.91 11.99 9.67
N ALA A 481 2.56 12.89 8.92
CA ALA A 481 3.88 12.65 8.38
C ALA A 481 4.92 12.33 9.47
N ASP A 482 4.78 12.91 10.67
CA ASP A 482 5.72 12.71 11.79
C ASP A 482 5.67 11.28 12.37
N ASP A 483 4.58 10.56 12.12
CA ASP A 483 4.41 9.15 12.52
C ASP A 483 5.01 8.17 11.50
N PHE A 484 5.52 8.67 10.36
CA PHE A 484 6.14 7.83 9.36
C PHE A 484 7.39 7.14 9.91
N THR A 485 7.46 5.82 9.72
CA THR A 485 8.59 4.97 10.13
C THR A 485 8.78 3.84 9.12
N ALA A 486 9.83 3.04 9.28
CA ALA A 486 10.05 1.85 8.45
C ALA A 486 8.88 0.85 8.50
N ALA A 487 8.15 0.80 9.62
CA ALA A 487 6.99 -0.07 9.77
C ALA A 487 5.78 0.37 8.91
N SER A 488 5.70 1.65 8.53
CA SER A 488 4.61 2.18 7.69
C SER A 488 4.51 1.45 6.34
N ALA A 489 5.64 0.94 5.81
CA ALA A 489 5.66 0.17 4.57
C ALA A 489 4.85 -1.15 4.63
N LEU A 490 4.58 -1.67 5.84
CA LEU A 490 3.79 -2.88 6.05
C LEU A 490 2.28 -2.65 5.83
N ASP A 491 1.83 -1.39 5.82
CA ASP A 491 0.41 -1.03 5.85
C ASP A 491 -0.17 -0.70 4.48
N TRP A 492 0.67 -0.52 3.46
CA TRP A 492 0.22 -0.06 2.15
C TRP A 492 -0.58 -1.13 1.38
N ARG A 493 -1.63 -0.72 0.67
CA ARG A 493 -2.37 -1.59 -0.25
C ARG A 493 -1.84 -1.38 -1.67
N ILE A 494 -0.88 -2.21 -2.06
CA ILE A 494 -0.16 -2.07 -3.33
C ILE A 494 -0.82 -2.88 -4.44
N ASP A 495 -0.99 -2.28 -5.62
CA ASP A 495 -1.38 -3.02 -6.83
C ASP A 495 -0.21 -3.85 -7.37
N TRP A 496 -0.03 -5.03 -6.77
CA TRP A 496 1.00 -5.99 -7.15
C TRP A 496 0.64 -6.78 -8.40
N ARG A 497 -0.65 -6.97 -8.67
CA ARG A 497 -1.11 -7.82 -9.77
C ARG A 497 -0.74 -7.23 -11.12
N ASN A 498 -0.93 -5.92 -11.31
CA ASN A 498 -0.54 -5.27 -12.56
C ASN A 498 0.98 -5.29 -12.77
N PHE A 499 1.76 -5.14 -11.69
CA PHE A 499 3.20 -5.27 -11.76
C PHE A 499 3.66 -6.69 -12.14
N ALA A 500 3.10 -7.72 -11.50
CA ALA A 500 3.42 -9.12 -11.80
C ALA A 500 3.00 -9.54 -13.22
N ASP A 501 1.92 -8.95 -13.77
CA ASP A 501 1.51 -9.14 -15.16
C ASP A 501 2.56 -8.62 -16.17
N GLU A 502 3.23 -7.50 -15.86
CA GLU A 502 4.28 -6.91 -16.70
C GLU A 502 5.66 -7.57 -16.47
N TYR A 503 5.94 -8.00 -15.24
CA TYR A 503 7.23 -8.54 -14.80
C TYR A 503 7.09 -9.92 -14.13
N PRO A 504 6.65 -10.97 -14.87
CA PRO A 504 6.37 -12.29 -14.29
C PRO A 504 7.62 -13.03 -13.75
N GLY A 505 8.82 -12.53 -14.06
CA GLY A 505 10.08 -13.06 -13.50
C GLY A 505 10.35 -12.61 -12.07
N VAL A 506 9.62 -11.61 -11.54
CA VAL A 506 9.75 -11.17 -10.16
C VAL A 506 8.95 -12.11 -9.26
N LEU A 507 9.64 -12.81 -8.35
CA LEU A 507 9.03 -13.78 -7.45
C LEU A 507 8.47 -13.11 -6.19
N GLY A 508 7.50 -13.78 -5.57
CA GLY A 508 6.86 -13.34 -4.32
C GLY A 508 5.62 -12.48 -4.52
N ASP A 509 5.01 -12.09 -3.41
CA ASP A 509 3.82 -11.25 -3.34
C ASP A 509 4.13 -9.87 -2.74
N ALA A 510 3.16 -8.95 -2.80
CA ALA A 510 3.29 -7.59 -2.24
C ALA A 510 3.82 -7.62 -0.80
N LYS A 511 3.30 -8.52 0.03
CA LYS A 511 3.63 -8.64 1.43
C LYS A 511 5.09 -9.02 1.67
N THR A 512 5.61 -9.94 0.87
CA THR A 512 7.03 -10.34 0.91
C THR A 512 7.93 -9.13 0.63
N TRP A 513 7.59 -8.35 -0.39
CA TRP A 513 8.34 -7.15 -0.77
C TRP A 513 8.20 -6.00 0.25
N GLN A 514 7.03 -5.81 0.84
CA GLN A 514 6.80 -4.84 1.93
C GLN A 514 7.62 -5.19 3.18
N ARG A 515 7.62 -6.47 3.59
CA ARG A 515 8.43 -6.96 4.72
C ARG A 515 9.92 -6.75 4.45
N ARG A 516 10.37 -6.95 3.21
CA ARG A 516 11.75 -6.70 2.79
C ARG A 516 12.09 -5.21 2.87
N LEU A 517 11.26 -4.34 2.29
CA LEU A 517 11.43 -2.89 2.34
C LEU A 517 11.52 -2.40 3.78
N ALA A 518 10.51 -2.73 4.60
CA ALA A 518 10.44 -2.30 5.99
C ALA A 518 11.69 -2.70 6.78
N ARG A 519 12.20 -3.93 6.60
CA ARG A 519 13.42 -4.40 7.30
C ARG A 519 14.68 -3.63 6.88
N VAL A 520 14.78 -3.29 5.61
CA VAL A 520 15.94 -2.56 5.08
C VAL A 520 15.88 -1.09 5.52
N LEU A 521 14.72 -0.45 5.45
CA LEU A 521 14.49 0.90 5.95
C LEU A 521 14.78 1.04 7.46
N ASP A 522 14.38 0.05 8.26
CA ASP A 522 14.62 0.02 9.72
C ASP A 522 16.11 0.10 10.08
N ARG A 523 16.98 -0.28 9.14
CA ARG A 523 18.45 -0.20 9.28
C ARG A 523 19.07 0.95 8.49
N GLY A 524 18.37 1.42 7.45
CA GLY A 524 18.89 2.33 6.43
C GLY A 524 18.40 3.77 6.55
N PHE A 525 17.45 4.08 7.43
CA PHE A 525 17.15 5.46 7.76
C PHE A 525 18.29 6.09 8.53
N THR A 526 18.76 7.24 8.05
CA THR A 526 19.62 8.14 8.82
C THR A 526 18.75 9.18 9.51
N THR A 527 19.19 9.65 10.67
CA THR A 527 18.61 10.79 11.37
C THR A 527 19.69 11.86 11.41
N THR A 528 19.44 13.00 10.77
CA THR A 528 20.39 14.10 10.68
C THR A 528 20.18 15.11 11.81
#